data_AF-A0A846BMQ6-F1
#
_entry.id   AF-A0A846BMQ6-F1
#
_cell.length_a   1.000
_cell.length_b   1.000
_cell.length_c   1.000
_cell.angle_alpha   90.00
_cell.angle_beta   90.00
_cell.angle_gamma   90.00
#
_symmetry.space_group_name_H-M   'P 1'
#
loop_
_entity.id
_entity.type
_entity.pdbx_description
1 polymer ?
#
loop_
_entity_poly.entity_id
_entity_poly.type
_entity_poly.pdbx_seq_one_letter_code
_entity_poly.pdbx_strand_id
1 'polypeptide(L)'
;MAFPDNLDNVAAFKIHPAIGVARLANNNEYYEFFDYEKKRHAGQAQDLKYMSEQNGNHWVMPQAVQFKIFAYNENGQELGELSEEIITNLRLQATWTASVANRKLNNWSGGSTPVVEAHASANSGETKRLEGDNPWRPDNKVWLGNINGNGLFIPPKGGVYRETENNEIPAYGAHEQDNGVLDTTSDGSINVTLEGTELPVVPACVIVAPQQHSPDVNPGDIDTGNNLDFVRTTRNLLSIPEDAELDGEGYAMDLAMMKTINAEYSPGMEVSLRTTDALPNPSNAFYPRGQQNIGENEIRPSYEAGFADYGALTAGLCSTWQTDLNACLNWWTAEFPDKLQFANTPEERFLSRKEFGVEGPQMKNNEDLNAYIDMMGIGRDLENDPFFLYETERDSDDNAPDETPQAPFPLDPPQ
;
A
#
# COMPACT_ATOMS: atom_id res chain seq x y z
N MET A 1 -2.25 26.03 -10.70
CA MET A 1 -2.52 27.48 -10.51
C MET A 1 -1.70 27.98 -9.34
N ALA A 2 -1.38 29.27 -9.22
CA ALA A 2 -0.74 29.77 -7.99
C ALA A 2 -1.76 29.74 -6.84
N PHE A 3 -1.37 29.17 -5.70
CA PHE A 3 -2.21 29.13 -4.50
C PHE A 3 -2.53 30.57 -4.03
N PRO A 4 -3.74 30.84 -3.51
CA PRO A 4 -4.08 32.19 -3.03
C PRO A 4 -3.19 32.66 -1.88
N ASP A 5 -2.84 33.95 -1.85
CA ASP A 5 -2.02 34.54 -0.77
C ASP A 5 -2.76 34.59 0.60
N ASN A 6 -4.02 34.15 0.67
CA ASN A 6 -4.83 34.09 1.88
C ASN A 6 -5.87 32.96 1.82
N LEU A 7 -6.66 32.81 2.90
CA LEU A 7 -7.65 31.75 3.04
C LEU A 7 -9.10 32.19 2.73
N ASP A 8 -9.32 33.41 2.22
CA ASP A 8 -10.68 34.00 2.12
C ASP A 8 -11.62 33.22 1.20
N ASN A 9 -11.08 32.51 0.20
CA ASN A 9 -11.84 31.70 -0.75
C ASN A 9 -11.78 30.19 -0.45
N VAL A 10 -11.12 29.78 0.64
CA VAL A 10 -10.97 28.38 1.00
C VAL A 10 -12.14 27.97 1.88
N ALA A 11 -12.91 26.98 1.43
CA ALA A 11 -14.01 26.39 2.20
C ALA A 11 -13.58 25.15 2.98
N ALA A 12 -12.63 24.39 2.43
CA ALA A 12 -12.08 23.19 3.06
C ALA A 12 -10.69 22.88 2.51
N PHE A 13 -9.93 22.11 3.28
CA PHE A 13 -8.76 21.39 2.79
C PHE A 13 -9.10 19.91 2.61
N LYS A 14 -8.39 19.24 1.71
CA LYS A 14 -8.45 17.78 1.58
C LYS A 14 -7.05 17.20 1.48
N ILE A 15 -6.87 16.01 2.05
CA ILE A 15 -5.64 15.24 1.93
C ILE A 15 -5.72 14.34 0.69
N HIS A 16 -4.66 14.37 -0.11
CA HIS A 16 -4.48 13.56 -1.31
C HIS A 16 -3.13 12.78 -1.26
N PRO A 17 -3.06 11.52 -1.73
CA PRO A 17 -4.17 10.77 -2.30
C PRO A 17 -5.24 10.46 -1.24
N ALA A 18 -6.51 10.40 -1.64
CA ALA A 18 -7.63 10.06 -0.76
C ALA A 18 -7.49 8.63 -0.19
N ILE A 19 -6.85 7.75 -0.96
CA ILE A 19 -6.41 6.42 -0.58
C ILE A 19 -4.93 6.30 -1.00
N GLY A 20 -4.03 6.38 -0.03
CA GLY A 20 -2.62 6.07 -0.24
C GLY A 20 -2.37 4.57 -0.14
N VAL A 21 -1.46 4.05 -0.96
CA VAL A 21 -1.02 2.65 -0.91
C VAL A 21 0.46 2.61 -0.60
N ALA A 22 0.78 2.07 0.57
CA ALA A 22 2.13 1.72 0.96
C ALA A 22 2.32 0.22 0.80
N ARG A 23 3.51 -0.23 0.43
CA ARG A 23 3.78 -1.66 0.18
C ARG A 23 4.94 -2.16 1.02
N LEU A 24 4.70 -3.26 1.72
CA LEU A 24 5.69 -3.93 2.56
C LEU A 24 6.86 -4.43 1.73
N ALA A 25 8.06 -4.45 2.30
CA ALA A 25 9.19 -5.28 1.88
C ALA A 25 10.19 -5.37 3.04
N ASN A 26 11.14 -6.29 3.01
CA ASN A 26 12.15 -6.50 4.04
C ASN A 26 13.52 -5.88 3.66
N ASN A 27 13.48 -4.66 3.15
CA ASN A 27 14.66 -3.83 2.87
C ASN A 27 14.65 -2.61 3.81
N ASN A 28 15.83 -2.09 4.14
CA ASN A 28 15.99 -0.90 4.98
C ASN A 28 15.76 0.42 4.22
N GLU A 29 15.92 0.40 2.91
CA GLU A 29 15.65 1.53 2.02
C GLU A 29 14.25 1.44 1.44
N TYR A 30 13.63 2.58 1.14
CA TYR A 30 12.32 2.68 0.50
C TYR A 30 12.38 3.62 -0.71
N TYR A 31 11.39 3.51 -1.59
CA TYR A 31 11.12 4.53 -2.62
C TYR A 31 9.76 5.19 -2.37
N GLU A 32 9.61 6.45 -2.78
CA GLU A 32 8.33 7.17 -2.71
C GLU A 32 7.59 7.06 -4.04
N PHE A 33 6.30 6.72 -3.98
CA PHE A 33 5.48 6.41 -5.15
C PHE A 33 5.38 7.56 -6.16
N PHE A 34 5.08 8.79 -5.74
CA PHE A 34 4.85 9.89 -6.68
C PHE A 34 6.15 10.38 -7.34
N ASP A 35 7.28 10.33 -6.65
CA ASP A 35 8.61 10.57 -7.21
C ASP A 35 8.97 9.48 -8.23
N TYR A 36 8.63 8.22 -7.96
CA TYR A 36 8.78 7.11 -8.91
C TYR A 36 7.91 7.33 -10.17
N GLU A 37 6.62 7.62 -9.99
CA GLU A 37 5.69 7.86 -11.08
C GLU A 37 6.08 9.05 -11.95
N LYS A 38 6.58 10.13 -11.33
CA LYS A 38 7.07 11.31 -12.04
C LYS A 38 8.23 10.96 -12.97
N LYS A 39 9.20 10.18 -12.49
CA LYS A 39 10.32 9.70 -13.32
C LYS A 39 9.84 8.80 -14.46
N ARG A 40 8.90 7.90 -14.16
CA ARG A 40 8.29 6.99 -15.14
C ARG A 40 7.61 7.78 -16.27
N HIS A 41 6.77 8.74 -15.93
CA HIS A 41 6.10 9.62 -16.91
C HIS A 41 7.06 10.51 -17.70
N ALA A 42 8.20 10.89 -17.11
CA ALA A 42 9.25 11.62 -17.81
C ALA A 42 10.07 10.74 -18.79
N GLY A 43 9.78 9.43 -18.88
CA GLY A 43 10.54 8.49 -19.71
C GLY A 43 11.93 8.19 -19.15
N GLN A 44 12.16 8.46 -17.87
CA GLN A 44 13.43 8.25 -17.18
C GLN A 44 13.50 6.85 -16.57
N ALA A 45 13.18 5.82 -17.36
CA ALA A 45 13.09 4.44 -16.88
C ALA A 45 14.35 4.01 -16.12
N GLN A 46 15.53 4.34 -16.63
CA GLN A 46 16.83 3.99 -16.02
C GLN A 46 17.09 4.66 -14.64
N ASP A 47 16.32 5.69 -14.27
CA ASP A 47 16.42 6.36 -12.98
C ASP A 47 15.41 5.81 -11.94
N LEU A 48 14.57 4.84 -12.36
CA LEU A 48 13.63 4.13 -11.50
C LEU A 48 14.41 3.11 -10.67
N LYS A 49 14.25 3.19 -9.34
CA LYS A 49 14.82 2.21 -8.40
C LYS A 49 13.72 1.74 -7.49
N TYR A 50 13.42 0.45 -7.54
CA TYR A 50 12.50 -0.23 -6.63
C TYR A 50 13.14 -1.44 -5.93
N MET A 51 14.41 -1.72 -6.24
CA MET A 51 15.27 -2.64 -5.50
C MET A 51 16.55 -1.91 -5.07
N SER A 52 17.18 -2.40 -4.01
CA SER A 52 18.54 -2.01 -3.65
C SER A 52 19.34 -3.21 -3.12
N GLU A 53 20.66 -3.08 -3.15
CA GLU A 53 21.56 -4.15 -2.73
C GLU A 53 21.62 -4.25 -1.20
N GLN A 54 21.33 -5.44 -0.67
CA GLN A 54 21.49 -5.78 0.74
C GLN A 54 22.21 -7.13 0.83
N ASN A 55 23.38 -7.12 1.47
CA ASN A 55 24.25 -8.30 1.61
C ASN A 55 24.66 -8.94 0.27
N GLY A 56 24.92 -8.14 -0.76
CA GLY A 56 25.36 -8.62 -2.08
C GLY A 56 24.23 -9.19 -2.96
N ASN A 57 22.97 -8.98 -2.57
CA ASN A 57 21.80 -9.40 -3.33
C ASN A 57 20.85 -8.23 -3.52
N HIS A 58 20.07 -8.21 -4.61
CA HIS A 58 19.01 -7.23 -4.81
C HIS A 58 17.73 -7.61 -4.05
N TRP A 59 17.22 -6.66 -3.25
CA TRP A 59 15.97 -6.80 -2.49
C TRP A 59 15.01 -5.68 -2.87
N VAL A 60 13.74 -6.03 -3.07
CA VAL A 60 12.65 -5.06 -3.24
C VAL A 60 12.62 -4.10 -2.05
N MET A 61 12.54 -2.81 -2.36
CA MET A 61 12.36 -1.75 -1.38
C MET A 61 10.87 -1.58 -1.05
N PRO A 62 10.49 -1.24 0.20
CA PRO A 62 9.11 -0.87 0.49
C PRO A 62 8.72 0.38 -0.30
N GLN A 63 7.44 0.45 -0.67
CA GLN A 63 6.85 1.64 -1.30
C GLN A 63 6.27 2.54 -0.22
N ALA A 64 6.84 3.74 -0.06
CA ALA A 64 6.27 4.81 0.74
C ALA A 64 5.29 5.65 -0.09
N VAL A 65 4.39 6.37 0.59
CA VAL A 65 3.41 7.26 -0.05
C VAL A 65 3.44 8.64 0.60
N GLN A 66 3.61 9.67 -0.22
CA GLN A 66 3.51 11.06 0.20
C GLN A 66 2.05 11.53 0.16
N PHE A 67 1.54 11.99 1.32
CA PHE A 67 0.28 12.70 1.40
C PHE A 67 0.49 14.22 1.33
N LYS A 68 -0.44 14.92 0.70
CA LYS A 68 -0.39 16.37 0.45
C LYS A 68 -1.74 16.99 0.76
N ILE A 69 -1.74 18.29 1.05
CA ILE A 69 -2.94 19.05 1.40
C ILE A 69 -3.29 19.94 0.22
N PHE A 70 -4.55 19.94 -0.21
CA PHE A 70 -5.06 20.81 -1.27
C PHE A 70 -6.23 21.64 -0.73
N ALA A 71 -6.30 22.91 -1.15
CA ALA A 71 -7.39 23.80 -0.78
C ALA A 71 -8.52 23.75 -1.81
N TYR A 72 -9.76 23.82 -1.34
CA TYR A 72 -10.97 23.80 -2.18
C TYR A 72 -11.90 24.94 -1.79
N ASN A 73 -12.58 25.52 -2.78
CA ASN A 73 -13.61 26.55 -2.56
C ASN A 73 -15.00 25.93 -2.25
N GLU A 74 -16.00 26.78 -2.01
CA GLU A 74 -17.38 26.35 -1.71
C GLU A 74 -18.04 25.51 -2.81
N ASN A 75 -17.56 25.64 -4.06
CA ASN A 75 -18.06 24.86 -5.20
C ASN A 75 -17.29 23.53 -5.38
N GLY A 76 -16.36 23.20 -4.47
CA GLY A 76 -15.52 22.01 -4.57
C GLY A 76 -14.44 22.10 -5.63
N GLN A 77 -14.12 23.31 -6.13
CA GLN A 77 -13.03 23.49 -7.09
C GLN A 77 -11.69 23.61 -6.35
N GLU A 78 -10.68 22.90 -6.84
CA GLU A 78 -9.31 22.96 -6.33
C GLU A 78 -8.69 24.35 -6.57
N LEU A 79 -8.11 24.92 -5.51
CA LEU A 79 -7.40 26.21 -5.53
C LEU A 79 -5.87 26.03 -5.58
N GLY A 80 -5.38 24.83 -5.23
CA GLY A 80 -3.97 24.43 -5.33
C GLY A 80 -3.48 23.65 -4.10
N GLU A 81 -2.24 23.16 -4.19
CA GLU A 81 -1.52 22.51 -3.08
C GLU A 81 -1.15 23.53 -2.00
N LEU A 82 -1.47 23.24 -0.74
CA LEU A 82 -0.99 23.94 0.44
C LEU A 82 0.42 23.41 0.81
N SER A 83 1.43 23.85 0.06
CA SER A 83 2.83 23.44 0.25
C SER A 83 3.46 23.96 1.54
N GLU A 84 4.62 23.44 1.95
CA GLU A 84 5.37 23.93 3.14
C GLU A 84 5.66 25.45 3.09
N GLU A 85 5.99 25.97 1.90
CA GLU A 85 6.21 27.40 1.68
C GLU A 85 4.94 28.20 1.96
N ILE A 86 3.79 27.72 1.46
CA ILE A 86 2.50 28.37 1.65
C ILE A 86 2.04 28.27 3.11
N ILE A 87 2.19 27.11 3.75
CA ILE A 87 1.94 26.91 5.20
C ILE A 87 2.70 27.96 6.00
N THR A 88 3.99 28.12 5.70
CA THR A 88 4.86 29.11 6.37
C THR A 88 4.39 30.54 6.12
N ASN A 89 4.07 30.90 4.88
CA ASN A 89 3.62 32.25 4.50
C ASN A 89 2.30 32.62 5.17
N LEU A 90 1.37 31.66 5.27
CA LEU A 90 0.09 31.80 5.96
C LEU A 90 0.19 31.67 7.48
N ARG A 91 1.38 31.38 8.01
CA ARG A 91 1.67 31.16 9.44
C ARG A 91 0.83 30.03 10.06
N LEU A 92 0.58 29.00 9.27
CA LEU A 92 -0.06 27.77 9.72
C LEU A 92 1.00 26.82 10.29
N GLN A 93 0.57 25.88 11.13
CA GLN A 93 1.40 24.76 11.57
C GLN A 93 0.65 23.45 11.29
N ALA A 94 1.32 22.53 10.60
CA ALA A 94 0.76 21.22 10.27
C ALA A 94 1.27 20.14 11.22
N THR A 95 0.35 19.39 11.82
CA THR A 95 0.65 18.17 12.57
C THR A 95 -0.02 16.99 11.87
N TRP A 96 0.78 16.14 11.23
CA TRP A 96 0.30 14.95 10.56
C TRP A 96 0.08 13.83 11.56
N THR A 97 -1.00 13.09 11.38
CA THR A 97 -1.39 12.00 12.28
C THR A 97 -1.83 10.80 11.48
N ALA A 98 -1.29 9.63 11.81
CA ALA A 98 -1.70 8.37 11.22
C ALA A 98 -2.29 7.47 12.32
N SER A 99 -3.43 6.85 12.03
CA SER A 99 -4.06 5.83 12.88
C SER A 99 -4.35 4.61 12.01
N VAL A 100 -3.66 3.51 12.25
CA VAL A 100 -3.75 2.28 11.43
C VAL A 100 -4.03 1.08 12.30
N ALA A 101 -4.61 0.03 11.72
CA ALA A 101 -4.80 -1.22 12.44
C ALA A 101 -4.69 -2.45 11.55
N ASN A 102 -4.30 -3.57 12.17
CA ASN A 102 -4.45 -4.91 11.62
C ASN A 102 -5.59 -5.61 12.39
N ARG A 103 -6.63 -6.00 11.65
CA ARG A 103 -7.84 -6.64 12.20
C ARG A 103 -8.03 -8.09 11.75
N LYS A 104 -7.07 -8.65 11.01
CA LYS A 104 -7.23 -9.99 10.41
C LYS A 104 -7.53 -11.05 11.46
N LEU A 105 -6.64 -11.21 12.45
CA LEU A 105 -6.83 -12.21 13.50
C LEU A 105 -8.06 -11.91 14.35
N ASN A 106 -8.34 -10.65 14.66
CA ASN A 106 -9.56 -10.26 15.38
C ASN A 106 -10.82 -10.74 14.66
N ASN A 107 -10.90 -10.57 13.34
CA ASN A 107 -12.05 -11.04 12.56
C ASN A 107 -12.12 -12.57 12.51
N TRP A 108 -11.02 -13.24 12.19
CA TRP A 108 -10.98 -14.70 12.08
C TRP A 108 -11.17 -15.43 13.43
N SER A 109 -10.87 -14.76 14.53
CA SER A 109 -11.08 -15.30 15.88
C SER A 109 -12.47 -14.95 16.45
N GLY A 110 -13.33 -14.25 15.70
CA GLY A 110 -14.61 -13.75 16.21
C GLY A 110 -14.47 -12.78 17.39
N GLY A 111 -13.39 -11.99 17.41
CA GLY A 111 -13.12 -10.95 18.41
C GLY A 111 -12.33 -11.40 19.64
N SER A 112 -12.01 -12.68 19.79
CA SER A 112 -11.21 -13.16 20.93
C SER A 112 -9.76 -12.65 20.94
N THR A 113 -9.17 -12.41 19.77
CA THR A 113 -7.83 -11.86 19.61
C THR A 113 -7.94 -10.36 19.41
N PRO A 114 -7.25 -9.54 20.23
CA PRO A 114 -7.34 -8.09 20.10
C PRO A 114 -6.91 -7.59 18.72
N VAL A 115 -7.50 -6.46 18.31
CA VAL A 115 -7.04 -5.69 17.16
C VAL A 115 -5.67 -5.11 17.50
N VAL A 116 -4.73 -5.13 16.54
CA VAL A 116 -3.47 -4.41 16.68
C VAL A 116 -3.65 -3.03 16.09
N GLU A 117 -3.82 -2.03 16.94
CA GLU A 117 -4.02 -0.63 16.56
C GLU A 117 -2.76 0.18 16.92
N ALA A 118 -2.39 1.11 16.05
CA ALA A 118 -1.25 1.99 16.26
C ALA A 118 -1.59 3.42 15.83
N HIS A 119 -1.05 4.39 16.57
CA HIS A 119 -1.33 5.81 16.36
C HIS A 119 -0.07 6.64 16.62
N ALA A 120 0.20 7.62 15.77
CA ALA A 120 1.27 8.58 15.97
C ALA A 120 1.00 9.92 15.28
N SER A 121 1.53 11.00 15.87
CA SER A 121 1.47 12.36 15.33
C SER A 121 2.85 12.99 15.21
N ALA A 122 3.19 13.51 14.04
CA ALA A 122 4.48 14.12 13.73
C ALA A 122 4.32 15.58 13.29
N ASN A 123 5.10 16.46 13.89
CA ASN A 123 5.25 17.84 13.42
C ASN A 123 6.40 17.93 12.40
N SER A 124 6.47 19.06 11.67
CA SER A 124 7.53 19.33 10.70
C SER A 124 8.93 18.94 11.22
N GLY A 125 9.64 18.11 10.45
CA GLY A 125 10.98 17.60 10.78
C GLY A 125 11.01 16.39 11.74
N GLU A 126 9.85 15.93 12.23
CA GLU A 126 9.76 14.70 13.02
C GLU A 126 9.38 13.49 12.16
N THR A 127 9.85 12.32 12.60
CA THR A 127 9.34 11.01 12.19
C THR A 127 8.86 10.29 13.45
N LYS A 128 7.66 9.72 13.40
CA LYS A 128 7.13 8.92 14.52
C LYS A 128 6.75 7.53 14.04
N ARG A 129 7.07 6.55 14.89
CA ARG A 129 6.74 5.15 14.68
C ARG A 129 5.32 4.85 15.15
N LEU A 130 4.59 4.06 14.37
CA LEU A 130 3.29 3.50 14.72
C LEU A 130 3.52 2.13 15.37
N GLU A 131 3.39 2.06 16.70
CA GLU A 131 3.58 0.83 17.49
C GLU A 131 2.26 0.41 18.15
N GLY A 132 1.77 -0.78 17.79
CA GLY A 132 0.60 -1.42 18.38
C GLY A 132 0.98 -2.52 19.37
N ASP A 133 0.04 -2.92 20.22
CA ASP A 133 0.25 -4.00 21.17
C ASP A 133 0.29 -5.37 20.48
N ASN A 134 1.31 -6.17 20.76
CA ASN A 134 1.33 -7.57 20.34
C ASN A 134 0.35 -8.38 21.21
N PRO A 135 -0.64 -9.07 20.61
CA PRO A 135 -1.70 -9.75 21.37
C PRO A 135 -1.19 -10.90 22.25
N TRP A 136 0.00 -11.44 21.95
CA TRP A 136 0.57 -12.58 22.68
C TRP A 136 1.73 -12.17 23.59
N ARG A 137 2.35 -11.02 23.34
CA ARG A 137 3.61 -10.60 23.97
C ARG A 137 3.59 -9.11 24.32
N PRO A 138 3.01 -8.71 25.45
CA PRO A 138 2.81 -7.29 25.79
C PRO A 138 4.09 -6.44 25.82
N ASP A 139 5.23 -7.06 26.11
CA ASP A 139 6.55 -6.40 26.13
C ASP A 139 7.15 -6.18 24.73
N ASN A 140 6.51 -6.72 23.69
CA ASN A 140 6.91 -6.61 22.30
C ASN A 140 5.83 -5.83 21.53
N LYS A 141 6.22 -4.81 20.76
CA LYS A 141 5.28 -4.01 19.96
C LYS A 141 5.24 -4.49 18.52
N VAL A 142 4.07 -4.39 17.90
CA VAL A 142 3.88 -4.59 16.48
C VAL A 142 4.08 -3.25 15.77
N TRP A 143 5.05 -3.19 14.87
CA TRP A 143 5.31 -2.00 14.08
C TRP A 143 4.40 -1.97 12.85
N LEU A 144 3.58 -0.94 12.71
CA LEU A 144 2.63 -0.76 11.59
C LEU A 144 3.01 0.39 10.64
N GLY A 145 4.23 0.93 10.74
CA GLY A 145 4.76 1.96 9.85
C GLY A 145 5.30 3.19 10.58
N ASN A 146 5.66 4.21 9.81
CA ASN A 146 6.12 5.51 10.29
C ASN A 146 5.33 6.62 9.60
N ILE A 147 5.07 7.71 10.31
CA ILE A 147 4.53 8.96 9.75
C ILE A 147 5.54 10.08 9.98
N ASN A 148 5.84 10.81 8.90
CA ASN A 148 6.66 12.01 8.96
C ASN A 148 5.78 13.26 9.07
N GLY A 149 6.33 14.32 9.67
CA GLY A 149 5.66 15.60 9.80
C GLY A 149 5.46 16.40 8.52
N ASN A 150 5.85 15.84 7.39
CA ASN A 150 5.55 16.36 6.06
C ASN A 150 4.47 15.53 5.34
N GLY A 151 3.88 14.52 5.98
CA GLY A 151 2.86 13.66 5.39
C GLY A 151 3.39 12.42 4.65
N LEU A 152 4.68 12.12 4.69
CA LEU A 152 5.21 10.85 4.16
C LEU A 152 4.88 9.69 5.11
N PHE A 153 4.16 8.70 4.61
CA PHE A 153 3.95 7.43 5.31
C PHE A 153 4.90 6.36 4.75
N ILE A 154 5.67 5.73 5.65
CA ILE A 154 6.60 4.65 5.31
C ILE A 154 6.07 3.36 5.94
N PRO A 155 5.79 2.29 5.16
CA PRO A 155 5.28 1.05 5.71
C PRO A 155 6.32 0.36 6.62
N PRO A 156 5.89 -0.57 7.48
CA PRO A 156 6.83 -1.40 8.23
C PRO A 156 7.54 -2.38 7.30
N LYS A 157 8.55 -3.08 7.83
CA LYS A 157 9.09 -4.25 7.14
C LYS A 157 8.03 -5.32 6.97
N GLY A 158 8.09 -6.02 5.84
CA GLY A 158 7.28 -7.22 5.60
C GLY A 158 7.66 -8.34 6.56
N GLY A 159 6.71 -9.22 6.92
CA GLY A 159 6.96 -10.28 7.88
C GLY A 159 5.74 -10.75 8.65
N VAL A 160 5.99 -11.64 9.62
CA VAL A 160 4.98 -12.09 10.59
C VAL A 160 5.50 -12.11 12.03
N TYR A 161 4.59 -11.81 12.95
CA TYR A 161 4.67 -12.09 14.37
C TYR A 161 3.98 -13.43 14.65
N ARG A 162 4.56 -14.22 15.55
CA ARG A 162 4.02 -15.52 15.95
C ARG A 162 3.71 -15.57 17.43
N GLU A 163 2.61 -16.24 17.78
CA GLU A 163 2.28 -16.54 19.17
C GLU A 163 3.41 -17.34 19.83
N THR A 164 3.80 -18.45 19.19
CA THR A 164 4.94 -19.30 19.57
C THR A 164 5.86 -19.56 18.37
N GLU A 165 7.10 -19.98 18.63
CA GLU A 165 8.07 -20.36 17.57
C GLU A 165 7.53 -21.46 16.64
N ASN A 166 6.58 -22.26 17.12
CA ASN A 166 6.06 -23.41 16.41
C ASN A 166 4.76 -23.13 15.64
N ASN A 167 4.21 -21.91 15.71
CA ASN A 167 3.04 -21.56 14.89
C ASN A 167 3.48 -21.48 13.43
N GLU A 168 3.10 -22.46 12.63
CA GLU A 168 3.43 -22.50 11.19
C GLU A 168 2.57 -21.51 10.41
N ILE A 169 3.17 -20.87 9.40
CA ILE A 169 2.44 -20.14 8.36
C ILE A 169 1.54 -21.16 7.64
N PRO A 170 0.20 -21.02 7.66
CA PRO A 170 -0.67 -22.03 7.06
C PRO A 170 -0.70 -21.89 5.54
N ALA A 171 -1.17 -22.94 4.87
CA ALA A 171 -1.30 -22.93 3.43
C ALA A 171 -2.33 -21.91 2.92
N TYR A 172 -2.22 -21.46 1.66
CA TYR A 172 -3.25 -20.62 1.04
C TYR A 172 -4.66 -21.20 1.22
N GLY A 173 -5.60 -20.33 1.59
CA GLY A 173 -6.99 -20.70 1.86
C GLY A 173 -7.22 -21.42 3.19
N ALA A 174 -6.17 -21.70 3.99
CA ALA A 174 -6.33 -22.27 5.32
C ALA A 174 -6.43 -21.23 6.45
N HIS A 175 -6.35 -19.92 6.12
CA HIS A 175 -6.64 -18.84 7.07
C HIS A 175 -8.14 -18.60 7.21
N GLU A 176 -8.80 -19.50 7.91
CA GLU A 176 -10.23 -19.38 8.24
C GLU A 176 -10.47 -19.26 9.76
N GLN A 177 -9.40 -19.19 10.55
CA GLN A 177 -9.41 -19.08 12.00
C GLN A 177 -8.12 -18.40 12.49
N ASP A 178 -8.09 -18.02 13.77
CA ASP A 178 -6.83 -17.64 14.41
C ASP A 178 -5.85 -18.82 14.43
N ASN A 179 -4.69 -18.60 13.85
CA ASN A 179 -3.61 -19.56 13.70
C ASN A 179 -2.35 -19.16 14.50
N GLY A 180 -2.40 -18.07 15.25
CA GLY A 180 -1.25 -17.54 15.98
C GLY A 180 -0.20 -16.87 15.08
N VAL A 181 -0.56 -16.42 13.87
CA VAL A 181 0.33 -15.75 12.90
C VAL A 181 -0.26 -14.42 12.43
N LEU A 182 0.42 -13.32 12.74
CA LEU A 182 0.00 -11.95 12.46
C LEU A 182 1.00 -11.29 11.51
N ASP A 183 0.56 -10.72 10.39
CA ASP A 183 1.41 -9.90 9.51
C ASP A 183 1.39 -8.41 9.90
N THR A 184 2.08 -7.60 9.12
CA THR A 184 2.19 -6.14 9.30
C THR A 184 1.35 -5.32 8.31
N THR A 185 0.48 -5.99 7.55
CA THR A 185 -0.52 -5.26 6.74
C THR A 185 -1.47 -4.51 7.66
N SER A 186 -2.01 -3.40 7.19
CA SER A 186 -2.91 -2.56 7.96
C SER A 186 -3.60 -1.55 7.08
N ASP A 187 -4.69 -0.96 7.56
CA ASP A 187 -5.26 0.25 6.98
C ASP A 187 -5.77 1.19 8.07
N GLY A 188 -5.93 2.46 7.69
CA GLY A 188 -6.60 3.43 8.53
C GLY A 188 -6.47 4.86 8.06
N SER A 189 -6.65 5.82 8.97
CA SER A 189 -6.76 7.24 8.64
C SER A 189 -5.41 7.94 8.59
N ILE A 190 -5.32 8.89 7.66
CA ILE A 190 -4.31 9.94 7.63
C ILE A 190 -5.04 11.27 7.83
N ASN A 191 -4.61 11.99 8.85
CA ASN A 191 -5.16 13.27 9.29
C ASN A 191 -4.07 14.34 9.31
N VAL A 192 -4.50 15.59 9.23
CA VAL A 192 -3.64 16.73 9.55
C VAL A 192 -4.44 17.79 10.28
N THR A 193 -3.88 18.26 11.40
CA THR A 193 -4.36 19.46 12.09
C THR A 193 -3.58 20.64 11.57
N LEU A 194 -4.28 21.71 11.18
CA LEU A 194 -3.69 22.97 10.71
C LEU A 194 -3.94 24.06 11.75
N GLU A 195 -3.00 24.26 12.69
CA GLU A 195 -3.09 25.36 13.63
C GLU A 195 -2.99 26.70 12.89
N GLY A 196 -3.86 27.66 13.26
CA GLY A 196 -3.95 28.96 12.60
C GLY A 196 -5.16 29.12 11.66
N THR A 197 -5.96 28.07 11.48
CA THR A 197 -7.24 28.12 10.79
C THR A 197 -8.26 27.17 11.43
N GLU A 198 -9.54 27.50 11.31
CA GLU A 198 -10.67 26.65 11.74
C GLU A 198 -11.34 25.95 10.54
N LEU A 199 -10.76 26.11 9.34
CA LEU A 199 -11.29 25.47 8.14
C LEU A 199 -11.18 23.95 8.25
N PRO A 200 -12.22 23.21 7.86
CA PRO A 200 -12.21 21.76 7.97
C PRO A 200 -11.16 21.14 7.04
N VAL A 201 -10.51 20.08 7.53
CA VAL A 201 -9.64 19.23 6.72
C VAL A 201 -10.31 17.87 6.54
N VAL A 202 -10.51 17.47 5.30
CA VAL A 202 -11.02 16.15 4.94
C VAL A 202 -9.87 15.13 4.99
N PRO A 203 -9.97 14.07 5.81
CA PRO A 203 -8.90 13.10 5.99
C PRO A 203 -8.75 12.17 4.79
N ALA A 204 -7.59 11.53 4.68
CA ALA A 204 -7.31 10.45 3.73
C ALA A 204 -7.23 9.10 4.45
N CYS A 205 -7.02 8.04 3.66
CA CYS A 205 -6.74 6.69 4.12
C CYS A 205 -5.34 6.27 3.67
N VAL A 206 -4.69 5.39 4.44
CA VAL A 206 -3.56 4.57 3.97
C VAL A 206 -3.94 3.09 4.03
N ILE A 207 -3.56 2.36 2.99
CA ILE A 207 -3.58 0.89 2.92
C ILE A 207 -2.13 0.43 2.85
N VAL A 208 -1.76 -0.49 3.73
CA VAL A 208 -0.48 -1.18 3.75
C VAL A 208 -0.69 -2.56 3.17
N ALA A 209 -0.29 -2.72 1.92
CA ALA A 209 -0.44 -3.93 1.12
C ALA A 209 0.88 -4.71 1.02
N PRO A 210 0.86 -5.96 0.52
CA PRO A 210 2.06 -6.67 0.10
C PRO A 210 2.85 -5.91 -0.98
N GLN A 211 4.10 -6.31 -1.18
CA GLN A 211 4.99 -5.75 -2.20
C GLN A 211 4.39 -5.83 -3.60
N GLN A 212 4.79 -4.90 -4.45
CA GLN A 212 4.55 -4.93 -5.89
C GLN A 212 5.87 -5.25 -6.57
N HIS A 213 5.91 -6.42 -7.21
CA HIS A 213 7.15 -6.99 -7.77
C HIS A 213 7.54 -6.39 -9.13
N SER A 214 6.61 -5.67 -9.76
CA SER A 214 6.85 -4.91 -10.98
C SER A 214 6.10 -3.57 -10.91
N PRO A 215 6.62 -2.59 -10.15
CA PRO A 215 5.97 -1.29 -9.98
C PRO A 215 5.88 -0.46 -11.26
N ASP A 216 6.59 -0.86 -12.30
CA ASP A 216 6.53 -0.28 -13.64
C ASP A 216 5.49 -0.92 -14.57
N VAL A 217 4.82 -1.98 -14.15
CA VAL A 217 3.69 -2.57 -14.87
C VAL A 217 2.39 -2.22 -14.12
N ASN A 218 1.42 -1.60 -14.80
CA ASN A 218 0.16 -1.27 -14.13
C ASN A 218 -0.75 -2.52 -14.11
N PRO A 219 -1.43 -2.83 -12.99
CA PRO A 219 -2.39 -3.94 -12.92
C PRO A 219 -3.49 -3.87 -13.98
N GLY A 220 -3.95 -2.65 -14.32
CA GLY A 220 -4.97 -2.41 -15.34
C GLY A 220 -4.52 -2.68 -16.78
N ASP A 221 -3.21 -2.83 -17.03
CA ASP A 221 -2.68 -3.23 -18.34
C ASP A 221 -2.80 -4.75 -18.55
N ILE A 222 -3.33 -5.49 -17.57
CA ILE A 222 -3.25 -6.95 -17.50
C ILE A 222 -4.65 -7.55 -17.34
N ASP A 223 -5.32 -7.75 -18.47
CA ASP A 223 -6.63 -8.38 -18.54
C ASP A 223 -6.51 -9.91 -18.48
N THR A 224 -6.28 -10.44 -17.28
CA THR A 224 -6.32 -11.89 -17.03
C THR A 224 -7.75 -12.43 -16.85
N GLY A 225 -8.77 -11.55 -16.93
CA GLY A 225 -10.16 -11.87 -16.58
C GLY A 225 -10.45 -12.00 -15.08
N ASN A 226 -9.41 -12.06 -14.23
CA ASN A 226 -9.52 -12.19 -12.78
C ASN A 226 -9.19 -10.88 -12.05
N ASN A 227 -8.25 -10.08 -12.57
CA ASN A 227 -7.93 -8.78 -11.96
C ASN A 227 -9.05 -7.77 -12.17
N LEU A 228 -9.52 -7.20 -11.07
CA LEU A 228 -10.56 -6.18 -11.10
C LEU A 228 -9.91 -4.82 -10.94
N ASP A 229 -10.11 -3.95 -11.92
CA ASP A 229 -9.83 -2.53 -11.81
C ASP A 229 -10.53 -1.97 -10.56
N PHE A 230 -9.73 -1.55 -9.56
CA PHE A 230 -10.24 -1.05 -8.30
C PHE A 230 -11.09 0.21 -8.46
N VAL A 231 -10.69 1.13 -9.35
CA VAL A 231 -11.42 2.36 -9.60
C VAL A 231 -12.79 2.04 -10.18
N ARG A 232 -12.84 1.23 -11.23
CA ARG A 232 -14.09 0.79 -11.87
C ARG A 232 -14.99 0.04 -10.89
N THR A 233 -14.43 -0.90 -10.13
CA THR A 233 -15.18 -1.73 -9.18
C THR A 233 -15.75 -0.89 -8.04
N THR A 234 -14.96 0.02 -7.48
CA THR A 234 -15.39 0.91 -6.41
C THR A 234 -16.40 1.94 -6.90
N ARG A 235 -16.23 2.48 -8.12
CA ARG A 235 -17.24 3.36 -8.74
C ARG A 235 -18.59 2.65 -8.88
N ASN A 236 -18.59 1.41 -9.37
CA ASN A 236 -19.80 0.60 -9.47
C ASN A 236 -20.42 0.32 -8.09
N LEU A 237 -19.61 -0.01 -7.08
CA LEU A 237 -20.07 -0.21 -5.70
C LEU A 237 -20.73 1.05 -5.11
N LEU A 238 -20.17 2.22 -5.41
CA LEU A 238 -20.63 3.51 -4.88
C LEU A 238 -21.63 4.23 -5.79
N SER A 239 -22.07 3.59 -6.88
CA SER A 239 -22.96 4.17 -7.90
C SER A 239 -22.44 5.48 -8.51
N ILE A 240 -21.12 5.57 -8.70
CA ILE A 240 -20.44 6.67 -9.39
C ILE A 240 -20.33 6.30 -10.87
N PRO A 241 -20.69 7.18 -11.82
CA PRO A 241 -20.51 6.90 -13.25
C PRO A 241 -19.04 6.57 -13.59
N GLU A 242 -18.81 5.58 -14.44
CA GLU A 242 -17.45 5.16 -14.80
C GLU A 242 -16.66 6.26 -15.53
N ASP A 243 -17.34 7.16 -16.22
CA ASP A 243 -16.80 8.32 -16.94
C ASP A 243 -16.84 9.61 -16.11
N ALA A 244 -17.21 9.53 -14.83
CA ALA A 244 -17.23 10.69 -13.95
C ALA A 244 -15.82 11.28 -13.79
N GLU A 245 -15.68 12.55 -14.19
CA GLU A 245 -14.44 13.30 -14.10
C GLU A 245 -14.29 13.98 -12.73
N LEU A 246 -13.03 14.10 -12.31
CA LEU A 246 -12.57 14.92 -11.19
C LEU A 246 -11.34 15.67 -11.69
N ASP A 247 -11.41 17.00 -11.66
CA ASP A 247 -10.35 17.86 -12.16
C ASP A 247 -9.53 18.44 -11.01
N GLY A 248 -8.20 18.43 -11.15
CA GLY A 248 -7.28 18.98 -10.15
C GLY A 248 -6.04 18.11 -9.99
N GLU A 249 -4.97 18.70 -9.46
CA GLU A 249 -3.74 17.98 -9.17
C GLU A 249 -3.94 16.97 -8.05
N GLY A 250 -4.75 17.28 -7.03
CA GLY A 250 -5.08 16.35 -5.94
C GLY A 250 -5.85 15.13 -6.43
N TYR A 251 -6.83 15.32 -7.31
CA TYR A 251 -7.60 14.21 -7.90
C TYR A 251 -6.78 13.40 -8.93
N ALA A 252 -5.80 14.03 -9.59
CA ALA A 252 -4.85 13.30 -10.41
C ALA A 252 -3.97 12.36 -9.55
N MET A 253 -3.54 12.80 -8.37
CA MET A 253 -2.84 11.95 -7.40
C MET A 253 -3.70 10.78 -6.93
N ASP A 254 -4.98 11.04 -6.62
CA ASP A 254 -5.95 10.00 -6.24
C ASP A 254 -6.02 8.89 -7.29
N LEU A 255 -6.20 9.28 -8.56
CA LEU A 255 -6.36 8.33 -9.65
C LEU A 255 -5.06 7.58 -9.96
N ALA A 256 -3.90 8.26 -9.91
CA ALA A 256 -2.60 7.62 -10.10
C ALA A 256 -2.37 6.53 -9.06
N MET A 257 -2.67 6.81 -7.78
CA MET A 257 -2.53 5.84 -6.71
C MET A 257 -3.54 4.68 -6.85
N MET A 258 -4.84 4.98 -7.01
CA MET A 258 -5.89 3.95 -7.07
C MET A 258 -5.77 3.01 -8.27
N LYS A 259 -5.11 3.43 -9.36
CA LYS A 259 -4.83 2.57 -10.52
C LYS A 259 -3.80 1.47 -10.26
N THR A 260 -3.04 1.59 -9.18
CA THR A 260 -2.15 0.52 -8.72
C THR A 260 -2.88 -0.52 -7.88
N ILE A 261 -4.14 -0.27 -7.54
CA ILE A 261 -4.95 -1.15 -6.69
C ILE A 261 -5.70 -2.17 -7.54
N ASN A 262 -5.67 -3.43 -7.13
CA ASN A 262 -6.54 -4.50 -7.56
C ASN A 262 -7.70 -4.67 -6.54
N ALA A 263 -8.91 -4.80 -7.06
CA ALA A 263 -10.12 -5.09 -6.28
C ALA A 263 -10.40 -6.61 -6.10
N GLU A 264 -9.44 -7.48 -6.42
CA GLU A 264 -9.66 -8.92 -6.46
C GLU A 264 -9.54 -9.65 -5.09
N TYR A 265 -10.42 -10.65 -4.98
CA TYR A 265 -10.44 -11.91 -4.23
C TYR A 265 -10.72 -11.87 -2.73
N SER A 266 -11.34 -12.95 -2.25
CA SER A 266 -11.45 -13.29 -0.83
C SER A 266 -10.67 -14.59 -0.71
N PRO A 267 -9.43 -14.55 -0.23
CA PRO A 267 -8.70 -13.39 0.28
C PRO A 267 -8.03 -12.55 -0.83
N GLY A 268 -8.08 -11.22 -0.70
CA GLY A 268 -7.60 -10.29 -1.74
C GLY A 268 -6.17 -9.86 -1.51
N MET A 269 -5.46 -9.30 -2.48
CA MET A 269 -4.05 -8.93 -2.24
C MET A 269 -3.91 -7.52 -1.68
N GLU A 270 -4.86 -6.63 -1.98
CA GLU A 270 -4.73 -5.21 -1.61
C GLU A 270 -5.98 -4.61 -0.96
N VAL A 271 -7.18 -4.83 -1.52
CA VAL A 271 -8.44 -4.46 -0.87
C VAL A 271 -9.49 -5.54 -1.08
N SER A 272 -10.11 -6.01 0.01
CA SER A 272 -11.27 -6.90 -0.09
C SER A 272 -12.55 -6.08 -0.23
N LEU A 273 -13.07 -5.97 -1.46
CA LEU A 273 -14.37 -5.35 -1.73
C LEU A 273 -15.55 -6.34 -1.71
N ARG A 274 -15.34 -7.59 -1.29
CA ARG A 274 -16.41 -8.58 -1.11
C ARG A 274 -16.92 -8.60 0.32
N THR A 275 -18.23 -8.84 0.46
CA THR A 275 -18.87 -9.13 1.74
C THR A 275 -18.72 -10.61 2.08
N THR A 276 -18.23 -10.93 3.26
CA THR A 276 -18.31 -12.28 3.85
C THR A 276 -18.82 -12.17 5.28
N ASP A 277 -19.18 -13.29 5.91
CA ASP A 277 -19.63 -13.27 7.31
C ASP A 277 -18.56 -12.70 8.27
N ALA A 278 -17.28 -12.77 7.87
CA ALA A 278 -16.14 -12.27 8.63
C ALA A 278 -15.69 -10.84 8.26
N LEU A 279 -16.23 -10.25 7.19
CA LEU A 279 -15.81 -8.93 6.68
C LEU A 279 -17.00 -7.97 6.60
N PRO A 280 -16.90 -6.77 7.18
CA PRO A 280 -17.98 -5.78 7.11
C PRO A 280 -18.27 -5.39 5.66
N ASN A 281 -19.47 -4.87 5.39
CA ASN A 281 -19.81 -4.40 4.05
C ASN A 281 -18.89 -3.24 3.63
N PRO A 282 -18.04 -3.40 2.59
CA PRO A 282 -17.03 -2.41 2.24
C PRO A 282 -17.66 -1.11 1.71
N SER A 283 -18.91 -1.12 1.22
CA SER A 283 -19.58 0.14 0.83
C SER A 283 -19.74 1.10 2.02
N ASN A 284 -19.89 0.54 3.22
CA ASN A 284 -20.02 1.34 4.42
C ASN A 284 -18.70 2.00 4.80
N ALA A 285 -17.57 1.53 4.28
CA ALA A 285 -16.27 2.13 4.59
C ALA A 285 -16.03 3.48 3.90
N PHE A 286 -16.91 3.94 3.02
CA PHE A 286 -16.74 5.17 2.24
C PHE A 286 -17.69 6.28 2.68
N TYR A 287 -17.26 7.54 2.50
CA TYR A 287 -18.10 8.70 2.79
C TYR A 287 -19.39 8.71 1.96
N PRO A 288 -20.53 9.11 2.56
CA PRO A 288 -21.72 9.45 1.81
C PRO A 288 -21.45 10.52 0.75
N ARG A 289 -22.04 10.36 -0.44
CA ARG A 289 -21.82 11.25 -1.58
C ARG A 289 -22.37 12.65 -1.34
N GLY A 290 -21.63 13.67 -1.77
CA GLY A 290 -22.04 15.07 -1.72
C GLY A 290 -22.14 15.67 -0.32
N GLN A 291 -21.56 15.02 0.70
CA GLN A 291 -21.58 15.46 2.09
C GLN A 291 -20.16 15.76 2.59
N GLN A 292 -20.03 16.56 3.65
CA GLN A 292 -18.74 16.78 4.34
C GLN A 292 -17.60 17.23 3.40
N ASN A 293 -17.92 18.12 2.44
CA ASN A 293 -16.99 18.60 1.40
C ASN A 293 -16.49 17.51 0.43
N ILE A 294 -17.09 16.32 0.45
CA ILE A 294 -16.76 15.25 -0.49
C ILE A 294 -17.57 15.42 -1.77
N GLY A 295 -16.89 15.42 -2.92
CA GLY A 295 -17.56 15.49 -4.22
C GLY A 295 -18.43 14.27 -4.50
N GLU A 296 -19.39 14.41 -5.42
CA GLU A 296 -20.28 13.30 -5.83
C GLU A 296 -19.51 12.13 -6.47
N ASN A 297 -18.38 12.43 -7.12
CA ASN A 297 -17.57 11.45 -7.86
C ASN A 297 -16.33 10.95 -7.10
N GLU A 298 -16.08 11.47 -5.89
CA GLU A 298 -14.84 11.25 -5.13
C GLU A 298 -14.83 9.94 -4.33
N ILE A 299 -13.90 9.03 -4.59
CA ILE A 299 -13.74 7.80 -3.78
C ILE A 299 -12.91 8.14 -2.53
N ARG A 300 -13.52 8.09 -1.35
CA ARG A 300 -12.82 8.37 -0.09
C ARG A 300 -13.35 7.51 1.08
N PRO A 301 -12.49 6.73 1.74
CA PRO A 301 -12.86 6.00 2.95
C PRO A 301 -13.15 6.94 4.12
N SER A 302 -13.97 6.47 5.06
CA SER A 302 -14.42 7.22 6.23
C SER A 302 -14.27 6.40 7.50
N TYR A 303 -13.10 6.48 8.14
CA TYR A 303 -12.89 5.82 9.42
C TYR A 303 -13.49 6.63 10.58
N GLU A 304 -13.29 7.95 10.58
CA GLU A 304 -13.61 8.79 11.75
C GLU A 304 -15.10 9.11 11.91
N ALA A 305 -15.90 8.97 10.85
CA ALA A 305 -17.34 9.16 10.94
C ALA A 305 -18.10 7.86 11.31
N GLY A 306 -17.40 6.81 11.77
CA GLY A 306 -17.98 5.57 12.26
C GLY A 306 -18.52 4.65 11.16
N PHE A 307 -18.01 4.84 9.95
CA PHE A 307 -18.42 4.14 8.74
C PHE A 307 -17.54 2.91 8.47
N ALA A 308 -16.24 2.99 8.78
CA ALA A 308 -15.32 1.84 8.86
C ALA A 308 -14.53 1.82 10.18
N ASP A 309 -14.26 0.62 10.67
CA ASP A 309 -13.24 0.39 11.69
C ASP A 309 -11.85 0.37 11.03
N TYR A 310 -10.81 0.83 11.74
CA TYR A 310 -9.42 0.72 11.27
C TYR A 310 -9.06 -0.74 10.97
N GLY A 311 -8.34 -1.02 9.89
CA GLY A 311 -7.99 -2.40 9.51
C GLY A 311 -9.10 -3.17 8.80
N ALA A 312 -10.27 -2.57 8.55
CA ALA A 312 -11.40 -3.26 7.93
C ALA A 312 -11.18 -3.55 6.44
N LEU A 313 -10.51 -2.64 5.72
CA LEU A 313 -10.28 -2.81 4.28
C LEU A 313 -9.22 -3.89 3.99
N THR A 314 -8.30 -4.09 4.93
CA THR A 314 -7.21 -5.08 4.85
C THR A 314 -7.52 -6.39 5.57
N ALA A 315 -8.61 -6.49 6.32
CA ALA A 315 -8.92 -7.68 7.12
C ALA A 315 -9.13 -8.95 6.27
N GLY A 316 -9.53 -8.80 5.01
CA GLY A 316 -9.70 -9.88 4.05
C GLY A 316 -8.46 -10.19 3.22
N LEU A 317 -7.32 -9.53 3.48
CA LEU A 317 -6.16 -9.63 2.61
C LEU A 317 -5.32 -10.87 2.86
N CYS A 318 -4.94 -11.52 1.76
CA CYS A 318 -3.83 -12.44 1.71
C CYS A 318 -2.53 -11.66 1.60
N SER A 319 -1.65 -11.93 2.55
CA SER A 319 -0.27 -11.45 2.51
C SER A 319 0.66 -12.63 2.30
N THR A 320 1.69 -12.39 1.50
CA THR A 320 2.76 -13.35 1.16
C THR A 320 3.48 -13.87 2.39
N TRP A 321 3.52 -13.08 3.47
CA TRP A 321 4.10 -13.48 4.73
C TRP A 321 3.15 -14.27 5.62
N GLN A 322 1.84 -14.09 5.45
CA GLN A 322 0.85 -14.70 6.34
C GLN A 322 0.44 -16.09 5.87
N THR A 323 0.38 -16.34 4.55
CA THR A 323 -0.07 -17.62 3.98
C THR A 323 0.90 -18.18 2.93
N ASP A 324 0.93 -19.52 2.80
CA ASP A 324 1.66 -20.18 1.72
C ASP A 324 0.99 -19.92 0.38
N LEU A 325 1.51 -18.93 -0.26
CA LEU A 325 1.03 -18.50 -1.53
C LEU A 325 1.64 -19.32 -2.69
N ASN A 326 2.49 -20.32 -2.42
CA ASN A 326 3.02 -21.24 -3.43
C ASN A 326 1.90 -22.02 -4.15
N ALA A 327 0.81 -22.34 -3.45
CA ALA A 327 -0.38 -22.96 -4.04
C ALA A 327 -1.10 -22.04 -5.05
N CYS A 328 -0.83 -20.73 -4.96
CA CYS A 328 -1.36 -19.68 -5.82
C CYS A 328 -0.34 -19.14 -6.81
N LEU A 329 0.81 -19.80 -7.04
CA LEU A 329 1.83 -19.28 -7.97
C LEU A 329 1.27 -19.00 -9.37
N ASN A 330 0.20 -19.69 -9.80
CA ASN A 330 -0.47 -19.43 -11.09
C ASN A 330 -1.48 -18.26 -11.04
N TRP A 331 -1.73 -17.69 -9.86
CA TRP A 331 -2.74 -16.68 -9.54
C TRP A 331 -2.13 -15.43 -8.88
N TRP A 332 -0.82 -15.42 -8.69
CA TRP A 332 -0.09 -14.32 -8.09
C TRP A 332 -0.15 -13.09 -8.97
N THR A 333 -1.08 -12.21 -8.59
CA THR A 333 -1.34 -10.84 -9.01
C THR A 333 -1.35 -10.58 -10.52
N ALA A 334 -2.15 -9.59 -10.92
CA ALA A 334 -2.04 -8.99 -12.23
C ALA A 334 -0.60 -8.84 -12.71
N GLU A 335 0.31 -8.49 -11.83
CA GLU A 335 1.66 -8.00 -12.12
C GLU A 335 2.64 -9.11 -12.53
N PHE A 336 2.20 -10.37 -12.60
CA PHE A 336 3.02 -11.53 -13.03
C PHE A 336 2.40 -12.33 -14.19
N PRO A 337 1.99 -11.73 -15.30
CA PRO A 337 1.53 -12.53 -16.41
C PRO A 337 2.76 -13.13 -17.11
N ASP A 338 2.76 -14.43 -17.42
CA ASP A 338 3.80 -15.04 -18.26
C ASP A 338 3.89 -14.35 -19.64
N LYS A 339 2.82 -13.61 -20.01
CA LYS A 339 2.63 -12.84 -21.24
C LYS A 339 1.87 -11.54 -20.97
N LEU A 340 2.46 -10.37 -21.23
CA LEU A 340 1.72 -9.11 -21.32
C LEU A 340 1.18 -8.92 -22.75
N GLN A 341 -0.12 -8.66 -22.88
CA GLN A 341 -0.73 -8.15 -24.12
C GLN A 341 -1.26 -6.75 -23.87
N PHE A 342 -0.65 -5.74 -24.49
CA PHE A 342 -1.16 -4.39 -24.41
C PHE A 342 -2.26 -4.18 -25.44
N ALA A 343 -3.36 -3.53 -25.05
CA ALA A 343 -4.51 -3.31 -25.93
C ALA A 343 -4.19 -2.64 -27.28
N ASN A 344 -3.05 -1.93 -27.37
CA ASN A 344 -2.67 -1.12 -28.52
C ASN A 344 -1.33 -1.52 -29.18
N THR A 345 -0.67 -2.60 -28.74
CA THR A 345 0.56 -3.09 -29.40
C THR A 345 0.45 -4.58 -29.76
N PRO A 346 0.87 -4.99 -30.97
CA PRO A 346 0.86 -6.39 -31.39
C PRO A 346 1.99 -7.21 -30.75
N GLU A 347 2.84 -6.60 -29.92
CA GLU A 347 3.98 -7.27 -29.27
C GLU A 347 3.52 -7.93 -27.97
N GLU A 348 3.56 -9.26 -27.97
CA GLU A 348 3.48 -10.08 -26.77
C GLU A 348 4.83 -10.01 -26.05
N ARG A 349 4.87 -9.46 -24.83
CA ARG A 349 6.08 -9.49 -23.99
C ARG A 349 6.03 -10.70 -23.07
N PHE A 350 7.13 -11.44 -22.97
CA PHE A 350 7.27 -12.56 -22.03
C PHE A 350 7.94 -12.07 -20.76
N LEU A 351 7.27 -12.20 -19.61
CA LEU A 351 7.89 -11.99 -18.30
C LEU A 351 8.32 -13.35 -17.78
N SER A 352 9.62 -13.54 -17.54
CA SER A 352 10.14 -14.78 -16.97
C SER A 352 10.32 -14.63 -15.47
N ARG A 353 9.88 -15.63 -14.70
CA ARG A 353 10.12 -15.67 -13.26
C ARG A 353 11.55 -16.15 -13.00
N LYS A 354 12.26 -15.43 -12.15
CA LYS A 354 13.48 -15.93 -11.52
C LYS A 354 13.29 -15.86 -10.01
N GLU A 355 12.88 -17.00 -9.44
CA GLU A 355 12.87 -17.20 -7.98
C GLU A 355 14.28 -16.94 -7.45
N PHE A 356 15.29 -17.45 -8.16
CA PHE A 356 16.70 -17.12 -8.03
C PHE A 356 17.40 -17.14 -9.40
N GLY A 357 18.71 -16.85 -9.47
CA GLY A 357 19.51 -17.12 -10.66
C GLY A 357 19.30 -18.55 -11.20
N VAL A 358 19.76 -18.86 -12.41
CA VAL A 358 19.51 -20.15 -13.11
C VAL A 358 19.86 -21.39 -12.24
N GLU A 359 20.69 -21.23 -11.21
CA GLU A 359 21.13 -22.28 -10.28
C GLU A 359 20.69 -22.09 -8.81
N GLY A 360 19.90 -21.06 -8.48
CA GLY A 360 19.57 -20.76 -7.08
C GLY A 360 18.47 -21.66 -6.47
N PRO A 361 18.36 -21.71 -5.14
CA PRO A 361 17.48 -22.65 -4.45
C PRO A 361 16.00 -22.25 -4.60
N GLN A 362 15.15 -23.14 -5.12
CA GLN A 362 13.70 -22.88 -5.18
C GLN A 362 13.11 -22.60 -3.79
N MET A 363 12.16 -21.66 -3.69
CA MET A 363 11.34 -21.50 -2.48
C MET A 363 10.41 -22.70 -2.37
N LYS A 364 10.74 -23.64 -1.49
CA LYS A 364 10.07 -24.96 -1.43
C LYS A 364 9.02 -25.04 -0.34
N ASN A 365 9.03 -24.09 0.58
CA ASN A 365 8.13 -24.06 1.73
C ASN A 365 7.81 -22.62 2.13
N ASN A 366 6.89 -22.49 3.10
CA ASN A 366 6.30 -21.23 3.55
C ASN A 366 7.34 -20.33 4.24
N GLU A 367 8.34 -20.91 4.90
CA GLU A 367 9.42 -20.19 5.56
C GLU A 367 10.41 -19.62 4.53
N ASP A 368 10.71 -20.36 3.46
CA ASP A 368 11.54 -19.86 2.35
C ASP A 368 10.84 -18.65 1.69
N LEU A 369 9.53 -18.75 1.45
CA LEU A 369 8.73 -17.66 0.89
C LEU A 369 8.79 -16.44 1.82
N ASN A 370 8.49 -16.62 3.10
CA ASN A 370 8.53 -15.54 4.09
C ASN A 370 9.89 -14.83 4.17
N ALA A 371 10.99 -15.59 4.06
CA ALA A 371 12.35 -15.07 4.18
C ALA A 371 12.85 -14.37 2.91
N TYR A 372 12.47 -14.85 1.72
CA TYR A 372 13.08 -14.45 0.46
C TYR A 372 12.11 -13.85 -0.56
N ILE A 373 10.85 -13.60 -0.19
CA ILE A 373 9.89 -13.08 -1.15
C ILE A 373 10.35 -11.76 -1.78
N ASP A 374 11.04 -10.91 -1.03
CA ASP A 374 11.55 -9.63 -1.54
C ASP A 374 12.78 -9.78 -2.44
N MET A 375 13.35 -10.98 -2.53
CA MET A 375 14.32 -11.34 -3.55
C MET A 375 13.63 -11.85 -4.83
N MET A 376 12.30 -12.02 -4.85
CA MET A 376 11.63 -12.34 -6.12
C MET A 376 11.52 -11.10 -6.99
N GLY A 377 11.99 -11.22 -8.23
CA GLY A 377 11.86 -10.19 -9.24
C GLY A 377 11.37 -10.75 -10.57
N ILE A 378 10.99 -9.84 -11.45
CA ILE A 378 10.77 -10.17 -12.85
C ILE A 378 12.12 -10.23 -13.55
N GLY A 379 12.38 -11.32 -14.27
CA GLY A 379 13.46 -11.41 -15.25
C GLY A 379 12.95 -11.02 -16.63
N ARG A 380 13.46 -9.90 -17.17
CA ARG A 380 13.14 -9.43 -18.52
C ARG A 380 14.19 -9.86 -19.54
N ASP A 381 13.75 -9.99 -20.79
CA ASP A 381 14.66 -10.26 -21.91
C ASP A 381 15.51 -9.02 -22.22
N LEU A 382 16.81 -9.15 -21.92
CA LEU A 382 17.85 -8.13 -22.09
C LEU A 382 17.94 -7.57 -23.51
N GLU A 383 17.61 -8.37 -24.53
CA GLU A 383 17.87 -7.98 -25.92
C GLU A 383 16.78 -7.07 -26.51
N ASN A 384 15.59 -7.00 -25.87
CA ASN A 384 14.40 -6.38 -26.49
C ASN A 384 13.56 -5.48 -25.57
N ASP A 385 13.88 -5.33 -24.27
CA ASP A 385 13.10 -4.44 -23.40
C ASP A 385 13.77 -3.06 -23.19
N PRO A 386 13.20 -1.97 -23.75
CA PRO A 386 13.69 -0.61 -23.48
C PRO A 386 13.52 -0.17 -22.01
N PHE A 387 12.77 -0.95 -21.21
CA PHE A 387 12.62 -0.77 -19.77
C PHE A 387 13.49 -1.74 -18.96
N PHE A 388 14.41 -2.49 -19.58
CA PHE A 388 15.38 -3.26 -18.81
C PHE A 388 16.21 -2.30 -17.95
N LEU A 389 16.10 -2.44 -16.63
CA LEU A 389 16.79 -1.58 -15.68
C LEU A 389 18.05 -2.28 -15.18
N TYR A 390 19.18 -2.01 -15.85
CA TYR A 390 20.49 -2.51 -15.44
C TYR A 390 20.80 -2.01 -14.01
N GLU A 391 21.25 -2.88 -13.10
CA GLU A 391 21.52 -2.61 -11.66
C GLU A 391 20.30 -2.40 -10.74
N THR A 392 19.07 -2.56 -11.24
CA THR A 392 17.86 -2.49 -10.38
C THR A 392 16.92 -3.69 -10.58
N GLU A 393 17.26 -4.58 -11.51
CA GLU A 393 16.66 -5.88 -11.73
C GLU A 393 17.67 -6.97 -11.37
N ARG A 394 17.17 -8.17 -11.06
CA ARG A 394 18.02 -9.30 -10.66
C ARG A 394 18.93 -9.79 -11.77
N ASP A 395 20.12 -10.22 -11.40
CA ASP A 395 21.12 -10.77 -12.32
C ASP A 395 21.50 -12.24 -12.00
N SER A 396 22.54 -12.75 -12.66
CA SER A 396 23.01 -14.14 -12.48
C SER A 396 23.67 -14.39 -11.14
N ASP A 397 24.06 -13.34 -10.42
CA ASP A 397 24.90 -13.40 -9.23
C ASP A 397 24.05 -13.34 -7.96
N ASP A 398 22.79 -12.91 -8.04
CA ASP A 398 21.82 -12.97 -6.95
C ASP A 398 21.51 -14.44 -6.57
N ASN A 399 22.13 -14.93 -5.50
CA ASN A 399 21.92 -16.27 -4.96
C ASN A 399 21.30 -16.19 -3.56
N ALA A 400 20.37 -17.09 -3.22
CA ALA A 400 19.99 -17.23 -1.82
C ALA A 400 21.24 -17.68 -1.04
N PRO A 401 21.45 -17.20 0.19
CA PRO A 401 22.56 -17.66 1.02
C PRO A 401 22.49 -19.19 1.20
N ASP A 402 23.65 -19.85 1.24
CA ASP A 402 23.78 -21.32 1.46
C ASP A 402 23.25 -21.78 2.84
N GLU A 403 22.86 -20.85 3.70
CA GLU A 403 22.34 -21.11 5.04
C GLU A 403 20.82 -21.34 4.98
N THR A 404 20.32 -22.27 5.82
CA THR A 404 18.88 -22.44 6.03
C THR A 404 18.25 -21.09 6.34
N PRO A 405 17.13 -20.71 5.67
CA PRO A 405 16.47 -19.45 5.94
C PRO A 405 16.24 -19.29 7.43
N GLN A 406 16.90 -18.30 8.02
CA GLN A 406 16.42 -17.76 9.28
C GLN A 406 15.28 -16.84 8.87
N ALA A 407 14.04 -17.28 9.13
CA ALA A 407 12.90 -16.40 9.03
C ALA A 407 13.29 -15.08 9.74
N PRO A 408 13.13 -13.91 9.09
CA PRO A 408 13.74 -12.66 9.57
C PRO A 408 13.25 -12.18 10.96
N PHE A 409 12.41 -12.96 11.65
CA PHE A 409 11.75 -12.62 12.91
C PHE A 409 11.81 -13.80 13.89
N PRO A 410 12.94 -14.02 14.57
CA PRO A 410 12.99 -14.93 15.70
C PRO A 410 12.21 -14.32 16.85
N LEU A 411 10.92 -14.64 17.04
CA LEU A 411 10.09 -14.27 18.20
C LEU A 411 9.92 -12.77 18.57
N ASP A 412 10.76 -11.93 18.01
CA ASP A 412 11.01 -10.53 18.31
C ASP A 412 11.09 -9.78 16.98
N PRO A 413 10.66 -8.50 16.95
CA PRO A 413 10.52 -7.74 15.72
C PRO A 413 11.89 -7.50 15.07
N PRO A 414 11.94 -7.17 13.76
CA PRO A 414 13.17 -6.63 13.20
C PRO A 414 13.55 -5.39 13.98
N GLN A 415 14.80 -5.33 14.43
CA GLN A 415 15.39 -4.08 14.92
C GLN A 415 15.58 -3.09 13.77
#